data_AF-A0AAU7CND7-F1
#
_entry.id   AF-A0AAU7CND7-F1
#
_cell.length_a   1.000
_cell.length_b   1.000
_cell.length_c   1.000
_cell.angle_alpha   90.00
_cell.angle_beta   90.00
_cell.angle_gamma   90.00
#
_symmetry.space_group_name_H-M   'P 1'
#
loop_
_entity.id
_entity.type
_entity.pdbx_description
1 polymer ?
#
loop_
_entity_poly.entity_id
_entity_poly.type
_entity_poly.pdbx_seq_one_letter_code
_entity_poly.pdbx_strand_id
1 'polypeptide(L)'
;MILSSRLVTVGMSVVSILCLGMIPVTAQEAPPSTSTTTSSTKTEAPTAKPTSTSLRRVPTYFGQIGLTREQKDSIYQVVAKHQSRIEELKKELAEANAKMVQECETLLDDAQKKSLESRRRSAADAAKAKASAKASQPKEDKKTD
;
A
#
# COMPACT_ATOMS: atom_id res chain seq x y z
N MET A 1 -21.70 -21.93 50.74
CA MET A 1 -20.59 -21.04 50.33
C MET A 1 -21.19 -20.00 49.37
N ILE A 2 -21.83 -18.95 49.90
CA ILE A 2 -21.28 -17.61 50.21
C ILE A 2 -20.66 -16.90 48.98
N LEU A 3 -21.40 -15.88 48.53
CA LEU A 3 -21.03 -14.58 47.95
C LEU A 3 -19.83 -14.46 47.01
N SER A 4 -20.03 -13.75 45.89
CA SER A 4 -19.36 -12.46 45.64
C SER A 4 -19.99 -11.68 44.47
N SER A 5 -20.54 -10.52 44.80
CA SER A 5 -20.91 -9.41 43.91
C SER A 5 -19.73 -8.46 43.71
N ARG A 6 -19.54 -7.85 42.52
CA ARG A 6 -19.05 -6.47 42.24
C ARG A 6 -19.43 -6.12 40.78
N LEU A 7 -20.39 -5.23 40.49
CA LEU A 7 -20.41 -3.75 40.51
C LEU A 7 -19.51 -3.05 39.44
N VAL A 8 -20.19 -2.61 38.36
CA VAL A 8 -20.08 -1.37 37.55
C VAL A 8 -18.77 -0.56 37.55
N THR A 9 -18.26 -0.20 36.35
CA THR A 9 -17.69 1.14 36.08
C THR A 9 -17.86 1.52 34.60
N VAL A 10 -18.64 2.58 34.36
CA VAL A 10 -18.68 3.39 33.11
C VAL A 10 -17.68 4.53 33.27
N GLY A 11 -16.95 4.89 32.22
CA GLY A 11 -16.06 6.06 32.24
C GLY A 11 -15.61 6.54 30.86
N MET A 12 -16.11 7.71 30.46
CA MET A 12 -15.74 8.57 29.33
C MET A 12 -14.22 8.80 29.15
N SER A 13 -13.77 9.07 27.93
CA SER A 13 -13.54 10.47 27.49
C SER A 13 -12.74 10.57 26.17
N VAL A 14 -13.22 11.46 25.30
CA VAL A 14 -12.67 11.92 24.02
C VAL A 14 -11.61 13.00 24.28
N VAL A 15 -10.47 12.99 23.58
CA VAL A 15 -9.67 14.21 23.29
C VAL A 15 -9.00 14.08 21.91
N SER A 16 -9.46 14.88 20.96
CA SER A 16 -8.80 15.23 19.69
C SER A 16 -7.69 16.26 19.93
N ILE A 17 -6.53 16.15 19.27
CA ILE A 17 -5.69 17.32 18.94
C ILE A 17 -5.14 17.18 17.52
N LEU A 18 -5.59 18.10 16.67
CA LEU A 18 -5.22 18.34 15.28
C LEU A 18 -4.26 19.54 15.28
N CYS A 19 -3.03 19.39 14.77
CA CYS A 19 -2.12 20.52 14.51
C CYS A 19 -1.57 20.44 13.08
N LEU A 20 -2.06 21.32 12.21
CA LEU A 20 -1.49 21.66 10.90
C LEU A 20 -0.44 22.77 11.07
N GLY A 21 0.71 22.62 10.41
CA GLY A 21 1.63 23.70 10.02
C GLY A 21 2.31 23.26 8.71
N MET A 22 2.16 23.98 7.58
CA MET A 22 2.98 25.12 7.09
C MET A 22 4.48 24.77 7.18
N ILE A 23 5.32 24.78 6.12
CA ILE A 23 5.73 25.90 5.23
C ILE A 23 6.41 25.31 3.92
N PRO A 24 7.12 26.08 3.06
CA PRO A 24 6.77 26.51 1.70
C PRO A 24 7.41 25.70 0.55
N VAL A 25 6.85 25.87 -0.66
CA VAL A 25 7.40 25.37 -1.93
C VAL A 25 8.39 26.39 -2.50
N THR A 26 9.67 26.01 -2.59
CA THR A 26 10.65 26.68 -3.46
C THR A 26 10.79 25.87 -4.75
N ALA A 27 10.17 26.32 -5.82
CA ALA A 27 10.37 25.79 -7.17
C ALA A 27 11.66 26.39 -7.76
N GLN A 28 12.64 25.54 -8.06
CA GLN A 28 13.85 25.92 -8.79
C GLN A 28 13.77 25.37 -10.21
N GLU A 29 13.81 26.32 -11.14
CA GLU A 29 13.83 26.20 -12.59
C GLU A 29 15.06 25.43 -13.09
N ALA A 30 14.88 24.56 -14.09
CA ALA A 30 15.95 23.85 -14.77
C ALA A 30 16.26 24.50 -16.12
N PRO A 31 17.53 24.69 -16.49
CA PRO A 31 17.92 24.77 -17.90
C PRO A 31 18.50 23.45 -18.41
N PRO A 32 18.16 23.01 -19.65
CA PRO A 32 18.72 21.82 -20.27
C PRO A 32 20.10 22.10 -20.88
N SER A 33 21.09 21.27 -20.54
CA SER A 33 22.44 21.34 -21.09
C SER A 33 22.61 20.34 -22.24
N THR A 34 22.82 20.88 -23.44
CA THR A 34 23.64 20.38 -24.57
C THR A 34 23.87 18.87 -24.72
N SER A 35 23.26 18.32 -25.78
CA SER A 35 23.65 17.04 -26.39
C SER A 35 24.66 17.28 -27.53
N THR A 36 25.92 16.92 -27.30
CA THR A 36 26.90 16.62 -28.37
C THR A 36 27.58 15.31 -27.99
N THR A 37 27.56 14.31 -28.88
CA THR A 37 28.67 13.40 -29.27
C THR A 37 28.16 12.12 -29.93
N THR A 38 28.12 12.14 -31.26
CA THR A 38 28.89 11.30 -32.21
C THR A 38 29.35 9.89 -31.77
N SER A 39 28.74 8.88 -32.42
CA SER A 39 29.30 7.60 -32.96
C SER A 39 30.29 6.73 -32.16
N SER A 40 29.93 5.45 -31.95
CA SER A 40 30.54 4.29 -32.64
C SER A 40 30.31 2.96 -31.88
N THR A 41 29.59 2.06 -32.56
CA THR A 41 29.78 0.60 -32.69
C THR A 41 30.47 -0.20 -31.57
N LYS A 42 29.73 -1.10 -30.91
CA LYS A 42 30.08 -2.55 -30.79
C LYS A 42 28.90 -3.35 -30.24
N THR A 43 28.58 -4.44 -30.95
CA THR A 43 27.68 -5.53 -30.56
C THR A 43 28.08 -6.12 -29.21
N GLU A 44 27.16 -6.08 -28.25
CA GLU A 44 27.15 -6.94 -27.08
C GLU A 44 25.69 -7.33 -26.81
N ALA A 45 25.49 -8.59 -26.40
CA ALA A 45 24.20 -9.24 -26.19
C ALA A 45 23.22 -8.37 -25.39
N PRO A 46 21.89 -8.53 -25.56
CA PRO A 46 20.92 -7.80 -24.75
C PRO A 46 21.05 -8.30 -23.30
N THR A 47 21.92 -7.66 -22.52
CA THR A 47 21.87 -7.75 -21.07
C THR A 47 20.49 -7.21 -20.72
N ALA A 48 19.60 -8.12 -20.36
CA ALA A 48 18.27 -7.78 -19.91
C ALA A 48 18.40 -6.72 -18.82
N LYS A 49 18.07 -5.46 -19.17
CA LYS A 49 17.96 -4.39 -18.19
C LYS A 49 17.09 -4.93 -17.06
N PRO A 50 17.55 -4.99 -15.81
CA PRO A 50 16.68 -5.37 -14.73
C PRO A 50 15.54 -4.35 -14.72
N THR A 51 14.33 -4.81 -15.03
CA THR A 51 13.07 -4.11 -14.81
C THR A 51 12.88 -3.95 -13.31
N SER A 52 13.68 -3.07 -12.72
CA SER A 52 13.83 -2.85 -11.28
C SER A 52 13.67 -1.36 -10.96
N THR A 53 12.94 -0.61 -11.79
CA THR A 53 12.62 0.79 -11.48
C THR A 53 11.75 0.89 -10.23
N SER A 54 11.07 -0.20 -9.82
CA SER A 54 10.22 -0.26 -8.62
C SER A 54 10.98 -0.42 -7.29
N LEU A 55 12.26 -0.82 -7.31
CA LEU A 55 13.04 -1.13 -6.10
C LEU A 55 13.80 0.07 -5.53
N ARG A 56 13.85 1.21 -6.23
CA ARG A 56 14.46 2.46 -5.71
C ARG A 56 13.51 3.19 -4.76
N ARG A 57 13.00 2.48 -3.75
CA ARG A 57 12.20 3.06 -2.67
C ARG A 57 12.88 2.80 -1.34
N VAL A 58 13.14 3.89 -0.59
CA VAL A 58 13.57 3.77 0.80
C VAL A 58 12.37 3.39 1.68
N PRO A 59 12.59 2.67 2.79
CA PRO A 59 11.53 2.39 3.75
C PRO A 59 10.81 3.66 4.23
N THR A 60 9.60 3.49 4.75
CA THR A 60 8.80 4.60 5.28
C THR A 60 9.61 5.40 6.31
N TYR A 61 9.51 6.73 6.25
CA TYR A 61 10.24 7.71 7.09
C TYR A 61 11.76 7.82 6.85
N PHE A 62 12.41 6.85 6.21
CA PHE A 62 13.86 6.94 5.92
C PHE A 62 14.19 8.09 4.96
N GLY A 63 13.24 8.50 4.12
CA GLY A 63 13.41 9.66 3.23
C GLY A 63 13.48 11.01 3.96
N GLN A 64 13.09 11.08 5.23
CA GLN A 64 12.96 12.32 5.99
C GLN A 64 14.21 12.67 6.81
N ILE A 65 15.16 11.74 6.96
CA ILE A 65 16.33 11.89 7.84
C ILE A 65 17.60 12.37 7.12
N GLY A 66 17.47 12.93 5.91
CA GLY A 66 18.61 13.51 5.19
C GLY A 66 19.66 12.50 4.74
N LEU A 67 19.25 11.32 4.25
CA LEU A 67 20.17 10.28 3.77
C LEU A 67 21.05 10.77 2.61
N THR A 68 22.35 10.47 2.69
CA THR A 68 23.31 10.62 1.59
C THR A 68 22.99 9.66 0.43
N ARG A 69 23.60 9.89 -0.73
CA ARG A 69 23.39 9.04 -1.90
C ARG A 69 23.89 7.62 -1.66
N GLU A 70 25.06 7.50 -1.05
CA GLU A 70 25.73 6.25 -0.74
C GLU A 70 24.91 5.41 0.26
N GLN A 71 24.30 6.07 1.25
CA GLN A 71 23.37 5.42 2.17
C GLN A 71 22.10 4.93 1.46
N LYS A 72 21.51 5.75 0.57
CA LYS A 72 20.34 5.33 -0.22
C LYS A 72 20.65 4.13 -1.10
N ASP A 73 21.79 4.14 -1.79
CA ASP A 73 22.21 3.03 -2.65
C ASP A 73 22.43 1.75 -1.83
N SER A 74 23.03 1.86 -0.64
CA SER A 74 23.14 0.74 0.31
C SER A 74 21.77 0.21 0.77
N ILE A 75 20.83 1.11 1.09
CA ILE A 75 19.47 0.74 1.49
C ILE A 75 18.75 0.02 0.34
N TYR A 76 18.89 0.48 -0.91
CA TYR A 76 18.27 -0.17 -2.06
C TYR A 76 18.78 -1.61 -2.25
N GLN A 77 20.07 -1.86 -2.02
CA GLN A 77 20.63 -3.22 -2.07
C GLN A 77 20.02 -4.12 -0.98
N VAL A 78 19.86 -3.60 0.24
CA VAL A 78 19.21 -4.33 1.33
C VAL A 78 17.75 -4.64 0.99
N VAL A 79 16.99 -3.66 0.50
CA VAL A 79 15.59 -3.86 0.08
C VAL A 79 15.51 -4.92 -1.01
N ALA A 80 16.35 -4.83 -2.05
CA ALA A 80 16.37 -5.79 -3.15
C ALA A 80 16.71 -7.21 -2.67
N LYS A 81 17.66 -7.37 -1.74
CA LYS A 81 18.02 -8.66 -1.15
C LYS A 81 16.83 -9.35 -0.47
N HIS A 82 15.97 -8.58 0.21
CA HIS A 82 14.86 -9.14 0.97
C HIS A 82 13.54 -9.23 0.18
N GLN A 83 13.41 -8.49 -0.93
CA GLN A 83 12.14 -8.40 -1.66
C GLN A 83 11.62 -9.77 -2.10
N SER A 84 12.46 -10.63 -2.67
CA SER A 84 12.03 -11.94 -3.17
C SER A 84 11.45 -12.83 -2.07
N ARG A 85 12.09 -12.86 -0.89
CA ARG A 85 11.59 -13.64 0.26
C ARG A 85 10.30 -13.04 0.82
N ILE A 86 10.15 -11.71 0.81
CA ILE A 86 8.92 -11.04 1.22
C ILE A 86 7.76 -11.43 0.29
N GLU A 87 7.97 -11.43 -1.02
CA GLU A 87 6.93 -11.82 -1.99
C GLU A 87 6.55 -13.30 -1.86
N GLU A 88 7.52 -14.17 -1.64
CA GLU A 88 7.27 -15.59 -1.34
C GLU A 88 6.43 -15.78 -0.08
N LEU A 89 6.80 -15.14 1.03
CA LEU A 89 6.05 -15.20 2.29
C LEU A 89 4.63 -14.65 2.15
N LYS A 90 4.44 -13.57 1.37
CA LYS A 90 3.09 -13.05 1.09
C LYS A 90 2.25 -14.06 0.32
N LYS A 91 2.85 -14.78 -0.63
CA LYS A 91 2.18 -15.84 -1.38
C LYS A 91 1.80 -17.01 -0.47
N GLU A 92 2.74 -17.50 0.34
CA GLU A 92 2.47 -18.55 1.34
C GLU A 92 1.33 -18.14 2.30
N LEU A 93 1.33 -16.88 2.76
CA LEU A 93 0.27 -16.34 3.63
C LEU A 93 -1.08 -16.23 2.92
N ALA A 94 -1.10 -15.84 1.64
CA ALA A 94 -2.33 -15.79 0.85
C ALA A 94 -2.92 -17.19 0.65
N GLU A 95 -2.08 -18.18 0.34
CA GLU A 95 -2.47 -19.57 0.18
C GLU A 95 -3.01 -20.16 1.49
N ALA A 96 -2.32 -19.92 2.61
CA ALA A 96 -2.76 -20.38 3.94
C ALA A 96 -4.11 -19.77 4.32
N ASN A 97 -4.30 -18.47 4.10
CA ASN A 97 -5.58 -17.80 4.36
C ASN A 97 -6.71 -18.35 3.47
N ALA A 98 -6.45 -18.59 2.18
CA ALA A 98 -7.43 -19.17 1.27
C ALA A 98 -7.85 -20.57 1.73
N LYS A 99 -6.89 -21.41 2.12
CA LYS A 99 -7.14 -22.76 2.63
C LYS A 99 -7.94 -22.72 3.94
N MET A 100 -7.56 -21.86 4.89
CA MET A 100 -8.30 -21.67 6.13
C MET A 100 -9.78 -21.32 5.87
N VAL A 101 -10.04 -20.37 4.96
CA VAL A 101 -11.42 -19.99 4.60
C VAL A 101 -12.17 -21.15 3.97
N GLN A 102 -11.55 -21.91 3.06
CA GLN A 102 -12.16 -23.11 2.47
C GLN A 102 -12.52 -24.14 3.53
N GLU A 103 -11.61 -24.42 4.47
CA GLU A 103 -11.85 -25.34 5.58
C GLU A 103 -13.01 -24.84 6.45
N CYS A 104 -13.08 -23.55 6.78
CA CYS A 104 -14.23 -22.98 7.48
C CYS A 104 -15.55 -23.15 6.72
N GLU A 105 -15.55 -22.99 5.39
CA GLU A 105 -16.74 -23.18 4.55
C GLU A 105 -17.21 -24.65 4.54
N THR A 106 -16.32 -25.62 4.73
CA THR A 106 -16.72 -27.04 4.83
C THR A 106 -17.56 -27.34 6.07
N LEU A 107 -17.42 -26.53 7.13
CA LEU A 107 -18.16 -26.68 8.39
C LEU A 107 -19.58 -26.10 8.33
N LEU A 108 -19.92 -25.37 7.26
CA LEU A 108 -21.22 -24.73 7.11
C LEU A 108 -22.26 -25.70 6.53
N ASP A 109 -23.50 -25.55 6.97
CA ASP A 109 -24.65 -26.19 6.33
C ASP A 109 -25.04 -25.49 5.00
N ASP A 110 -25.92 -26.10 4.22
CA ASP A 110 -26.30 -25.59 2.90
C ASP A 110 -27.05 -24.25 2.96
N ALA A 111 -27.84 -24.03 4.01
CA ALA A 111 -28.55 -22.76 4.20
C ALA A 111 -27.57 -21.62 4.52
N GLN A 112 -26.57 -21.89 5.36
CA GLN A 112 -25.49 -20.98 5.70
C GLN A 112 -24.60 -20.67 4.48
N LYS A 113 -24.24 -21.68 3.67
CA LYS A 113 -23.50 -21.49 2.41
C LYS A 113 -24.26 -20.59 1.44
N LYS A 114 -25.56 -20.81 1.27
CA LYS A 114 -26.42 -19.97 0.41
C LYS A 114 -26.50 -18.53 0.92
N SER A 115 -26.60 -18.34 2.23
CA SER A 115 -26.58 -17.01 2.87
C SER A 115 -25.25 -16.29 2.64
N LEU A 116 -24.13 -17.01 2.79
CA LEU A 116 -22.78 -16.50 2.59
C LEU A 116 -22.54 -16.07 1.13
N GLU A 117 -22.99 -16.86 0.16
CA GLU A 117 -22.93 -16.51 -1.27
C GLU A 117 -23.77 -15.26 -1.60
N SER A 118 -24.98 -15.15 -1.05
CA SER A 118 -25.83 -13.97 -1.22
C SER A 118 -25.14 -12.69 -0.70
N ARG A 119 -24.46 -12.78 0.45
CA ARG A 119 -23.68 -11.67 1.02
C ARG A 119 -22.51 -11.28 0.13
N ARG A 120 -21.78 -12.26 -0.43
CA ARG A 120 -20.67 -12.03 -1.37
C ARG A 120 -21.12 -11.25 -2.60
N ARG A 121 -22.24 -11.65 -3.22
CA ARG A 121 -22.82 -10.96 -4.37
C ARG A 121 -23.21 -9.52 -4.05
N SER A 122 -23.94 -9.35 -2.95
CA SER A 122 -24.37 -8.02 -2.49
C SER A 122 -23.18 -7.08 -2.24
N ALA A 123 -22.09 -7.60 -1.66
CA ALA A 123 -20.86 -6.83 -1.44
C ALA A 123 -20.16 -6.46 -2.76
N ALA A 124 -20.11 -7.39 -3.73
CA ALA A 124 -19.55 -7.13 -5.04
C ALA A 124 -20.34 -6.07 -5.82
N ASP A 125 -21.67 -6.13 -5.77
CA ASP A 125 -22.54 -5.15 -6.43
C ASP A 125 -22.44 -3.77 -5.77
N ALA A 126 -22.38 -3.71 -4.43
CA ALA A 126 -22.12 -2.48 -3.71
C ALA A 126 -20.74 -1.87 -4.04
N ALA A 127 -19.70 -2.69 -4.19
CA ALA A 127 -18.39 -2.23 -4.61
C ALA A 127 -18.39 -1.65 -6.03
N LYS A 128 -19.10 -2.31 -6.97
CA LYS A 128 -19.29 -1.80 -8.34
C LYS A 128 -20.05 -0.47 -8.36
N ALA A 129 -21.12 -0.36 -7.59
CA ALA A 129 -21.90 0.88 -7.49
C ALA A 129 -21.09 2.04 -6.88
N LYS A 130 -20.26 1.77 -5.88
CA LYS A 130 -19.34 2.78 -5.32
C LYS A 130 -18.27 3.20 -6.32
N ALA A 131 -17.75 2.25 -7.10
CA ALA A 131 -16.77 2.55 -8.14
C ALA A 131 -17.36 3.44 -9.25
N SER A 132 -18.58 3.16 -9.71
CA SER A 132 -19.25 3.99 -10.72
C SER A 132 -19.62 5.38 -10.17
N ALA A 133 -20.14 5.48 -8.95
CA ALA A 133 -20.43 6.77 -8.32
C ALA A 133 -19.18 7.64 -8.15
N LYS A 134 -18.03 7.06 -7.80
CA LYS A 134 -16.75 7.77 -7.71
C LYS A 134 -16.22 8.21 -9.08
N ALA A 135 -16.53 7.48 -10.15
CA ALA A 135 -16.15 7.84 -11.51
C ALA A 135 -17.04 8.95 -12.11
N SER A 136 -18.27 9.10 -11.63
CA SER A 136 -19.24 10.09 -12.12
C SER A 136 -19.22 11.43 -11.39
N GLN A 137 -18.44 11.59 -10.31
CA GLN A 137 -18.32 12.89 -9.65
C GLN A 137 -17.37 13.81 -10.46
N PRO A 138 -17.81 15.02 -10.84
CA PRO A 138 -16.93 16.02 -11.46
C PRO A 138 -15.80 16.34 -10.47
N LYS A 139 -14.55 16.40 -10.95
CA LYS A 139 -13.48 17.08 -10.22
C LYS A 139 -13.87 18.54 -10.12
N GLU A 140 -14.55 18.92 -9.05
CA GLU A 140 -14.86 20.31 -8.75
C GLU A 140 -13.52 20.99 -8.44
N ASP A 141 -13.10 21.84 -9.37
CA ASP A 141 -11.89 22.64 -9.29
C ASP A 141 -11.94 23.49 -8.02
N LYS A 142 -11.20 23.09 -6.98
CA LYS A 142 -10.92 23.94 -5.83
C LYS A 142 -9.90 25.01 -6.24
N LYS A 143 -10.36 25.95 -7.06
CA LYS A 143 -9.78 27.28 -7.19
C LYS A 143 -10.33 28.09 -6.01
N THR A 144 -9.55 28.21 -4.95
CA THR A 144 -9.77 29.23 -3.92
C THR A 144 -8.67 30.28 -4.06
N ASP A 145 -9.16 31.49 -4.25
CA ASP A 145 -8.51 32.80 -4.33
C ASP A 145 -7.43 33.01 -3.25
#